data_AF-A0A2E6ZK94-F1
#
_entry.id   AF-A0A2E6ZK94-F1
#
_cell.length_a   1.000
_cell.length_b   1.000
_cell.length_c   1.000
_cell.angle_alpha   90.00
_cell.angle_beta   90.00
_cell.angle_gamma   90.00
#
_symmetry.space_group_name_H-M   'P 1'
#
loop_
_entity.id
_entity.type
_entity.pdbx_description
1 polymer ?
#
loop_
_entity_poly.entity_id
_entity_poly.type
_entity_poly.pdbx_seq_one_letter_code
_entity_poly.pdbx_strand_id
1 'polypeptide(L)'
;MTREKKNDMRIRVLQERLDWLVENHQVKVQQKTFNFVNDCVNRLRRGKGLSPGQRRWADSIIEEGLQKVECPAKNRKLYNRIESALKMEHASHNHNVLGDFGAKLARGWDLSEKQLSWCEAMLVEAEAGPWVPTEGEVETMRHLNNVRFSRNTYWYGGSPRVSEAMSRISDFLESGNPFRKYLFDTAAKSFNNKIKEVNAPRFQVGDKCFTRKNQEWKMGFVMSAPYTCKQLRSVCYDVLVDGMTEKKGTESLKKQRRS
;
A
#
# COMPACT_ATOMS: atom_id res chain seq x y z
N MET A 1 -7.76 44.73 -33.96
CA MET A 1 -7.09 43.98 -32.87
C MET A 1 -6.20 42.91 -33.51
N THR A 2 -4.88 42.96 -33.32
CA THR A 2 -3.94 41.99 -33.91
C THR A 2 -4.25 40.57 -33.41
N ARG A 3 -3.96 39.55 -34.22
CA ARG A 3 -4.27 38.14 -33.92
C ARG A 3 -3.69 37.67 -32.58
N GLU A 4 -2.49 38.16 -32.24
CA GLU A 4 -1.82 37.92 -30.96
C GLU A 4 -2.64 38.46 -29.78
N LYS A 5 -3.07 39.73 -29.83
CA LYS A 5 -3.92 40.34 -28.78
C LYS A 5 -5.23 39.58 -28.53
N LYS A 6 -5.83 38.99 -29.57
CA LYS A 6 -7.04 38.14 -29.41
C LYS A 6 -6.73 36.79 -28.75
N ASN A 7 -5.59 36.19 -29.07
CA ASN A 7 -5.21 34.92 -28.46
C ASN A 7 -4.83 35.10 -26.98
N ASP A 8 -4.13 36.18 -26.63
CA ASP A 8 -3.78 36.49 -25.25
C ASP A 8 -5.01 36.72 -24.38
N MET A 9 -5.98 37.47 -24.89
CA MET A 9 -7.28 37.65 -24.25
C MET A 9 -8.00 36.31 -24.03
N ARG A 10 -8.04 35.43 -25.05
CA ARG A 10 -8.64 34.09 -24.91
C ARG A 10 -7.93 33.25 -23.88
N ILE A 11 -6.60 33.25 -23.86
CA ILE A 11 -5.82 32.51 -22.84
C ILE A 11 -6.20 33.00 -21.45
N ARG A 12 -6.23 34.32 -21.23
CA ARG A 12 -6.57 34.90 -19.92
C ARG A 12 -7.96 34.47 -19.46
N VAL A 13 -8.98 34.68 -20.29
CA VAL A 13 -10.37 34.36 -19.89
C VAL A 13 -10.56 32.85 -19.73
N LEU A 14 -10.02 32.01 -20.62
CA LEU A 14 -10.14 30.56 -20.46
C LEU A 14 -9.39 30.04 -19.23
N GLN A 15 -8.28 30.68 -18.83
CA GLN A 15 -7.57 30.36 -17.60
C GLN A 15 -8.42 30.75 -16.38
N GLU A 16 -8.99 31.96 -16.35
CA GLU A 16 -9.93 32.39 -15.28
C GLU A 16 -11.10 31.41 -15.14
N ARG A 17 -11.59 30.84 -16.26
CA ARG A 17 -12.66 29.83 -16.24
C ARG A 17 -12.20 28.46 -15.74
N LEU A 18 -10.96 28.05 -15.99
CA LEU A 18 -10.38 26.85 -15.38
C LEU A 18 -10.25 27.02 -13.87
N ASP A 19 -9.73 28.17 -13.43
CA ASP A 19 -9.54 28.48 -12.03
C ASP A 19 -10.91 28.51 -11.31
N TRP A 20 -11.92 29.12 -11.93
CA TRP A 20 -13.30 29.09 -11.44
C TRP A 20 -13.86 27.67 -11.30
N LEU A 21 -13.62 26.77 -12.27
CA LEU A 21 -14.04 25.37 -12.19
C LEU A 21 -13.39 24.63 -11.02
N VAL A 22 -12.13 24.94 -10.72
CA VAL A 22 -11.39 24.39 -9.58
C VAL A 22 -11.94 24.91 -8.26
N GLU A 23 -12.05 26.24 -8.14
CA GLU A 23 -12.55 26.93 -6.93
C GLU A 23 -13.98 26.52 -6.58
N ASN A 24 -14.83 26.27 -7.58
CA ASN A 24 -16.22 25.88 -7.37
C ASN A 24 -16.44 24.36 -7.33
N HIS A 25 -15.36 23.56 -7.27
CA HIS A 25 -15.39 22.10 -7.26
C HIS A 25 -16.18 21.48 -8.43
N GLN A 26 -16.19 22.16 -9.59
CA GLN A 26 -16.93 21.76 -10.78
C GLN A 26 -16.13 20.83 -11.71
N VAL A 27 -14.82 20.67 -11.49
CA VAL A 27 -13.94 19.85 -12.33
C VAL A 27 -14.47 18.42 -12.50
N LYS A 28 -14.86 17.75 -11.40
CA LYS A 28 -15.34 16.34 -11.45
C LYS A 28 -16.68 16.21 -12.17
N VAL A 29 -17.57 17.19 -11.98
CA VAL A 29 -18.92 17.25 -12.56
C VAL A 29 -18.84 17.54 -14.06
N GLN A 30 -18.00 18.51 -14.45
CA GLN A 30 -17.85 19.02 -15.80
C GLN A 30 -16.51 18.61 -16.43
N GLN A 31 -16.05 17.38 -16.20
CA GLN A 31 -14.71 16.93 -16.61
C GLN A 31 -14.43 17.12 -18.11
N LYS A 32 -15.44 16.86 -18.96
CA LYS A 32 -15.31 17.05 -20.42
C LYS A 32 -15.06 18.51 -20.76
N THR A 33 -15.83 19.42 -20.16
CA THR A 33 -15.66 20.88 -20.30
C THR A 33 -14.28 21.31 -19.81
N PHE A 34 -13.88 20.89 -18.60
CA PHE A 34 -12.57 21.21 -18.03
C PHE A 34 -11.42 20.77 -18.96
N ASN A 35 -11.44 19.52 -19.42
CA ASN A 35 -10.41 18.99 -20.32
C ASN A 35 -10.36 19.75 -21.65
N PHE A 36 -11.52 20.13 -22.18
CA PHE A 36 -11.61 20.88 -23.44
C PHE A 36 -11.07 22.31 -23.29
N VAL A 37 -11.43 23.02 -22.22
CA VAL A 37 -10.89 24.37 -21.93
C VAL A 37 -9.37 24.29 -21.76
N ASN A 38 -8.87 23.29 -21.01
CA ASN A 38 -7.45 23.09 -20.80
C ASN A 38 -6.69 22.77 -22.10
N ASP A 39 -7.24 21.94 -23.00
CA ASP A 39 -6.66 21.73 -24.34
C ASP A 39 -6.58 23.04 -25.13
N CYS A 40 -7.64 23.85 -25.12
CA CYS A 40 -7.65 25.12 -25.83
C CYS A 40 -6.57 26.09 -25.32
N VAL A 41 -6.42 26.21 -23.99
CA VAL A 41 -5.36 27.02 -23.36
C VAL A 41 -3.98 26.52 -23.77
N ASN A 42 -3.73 25.21 -23.67
CA ASN A 42 -2.44 24.62 -24.01
C ASN A 42 -2.06 24.80 -25.49
N ARG A 43 -3.03 24.73 -26.40
CA ARG A 43 -2.80 24.99 -27.83
C ARG A 43 -2.44 26.45 -28.09
N LEU A 44 -3.20 27.38 -27.52
CA LEU A 44 -2.95 28.81 -27.67
C LEU A 44 -1.58 29.21 -27.09
N ARG A 45 -1.20 28.69 -25.92
CA ARG A 45 0.13 28.91 -25.32
C ARG A 45 1.30 28.42 -26.20
N ARG A 46 1.07 27.36 -26.97
CA ARG A 46 2.06 26.82 -27.93
C ARG A 46 2.07 27.57 -29.27
N GLY A 47 1.38 28.71 -29.37
CA GLY A 47 1.23 29.46 -30.62
C GLY A 47 0.37 28.75 -31.67
N LYS A 48 -0.30 27.65 -31.32
CA LYS A 48 -1.17 26.90 -32.25
C LYS A 48 -2.54 27.55 -32.33
N GLY A 49 -3.07 27.66 -33.55
CA GLY A 49 -4.44 28.10 -33.77
C GLY A 49 -5.47 27.08 -33.27
N LEU A 50 -6.62 27.58 -32.82
CA LEU A 50 -7.80 26.78 -32.52
C LEU A 50 -8.60 26.48 -33.81
N SER A 51 -9.20 25.29 -33.88
CA SER A 51 -10.12 24.95 -34.97
C SER A 51 -11.33 25.90 -34.98
N PRO A 52 -12.05 26.05 -36.11
CA PRO A 52 -13.25 26.90 -36.16
C PRO A 52 -14.32 26.52 -35.12
N GLY A 53 -14.49 25.23 -34.82
CA GLY A 53 -15.41 24.75 -33.77
C GLY A 53 -14.92 25.12 -32.37
N GLN A 54 -13.63 24.90 -32.08
CA GLN A 54 -13.02 25.27 -30.80
C GLN A 54 -13.08 26.77 -30.55
N ARG A 55 -12.89 27.60 -31.59
CA ARG A 55 -13.01 29.06 -31.47
C ARG A 55 -14.43 29.49 -31.12
N ARG A 56 -15.43 28.98 -31.86
CA ARG A 56 -16.84 29.33 -31.58
C ARG A 56 -17.24 28.96 -30.16
N TRP A 57 -16.80 27.80 -29.68
CA TRP A 57 -17.10 27.36 -28.32
C TRP A 57 -16.32 28.14 -27.26
N ALA A 58 -15.04 28.45 -27.49
CA ALA A 58 -14.27 29.30 -26.58
C ALA A 58 -14.88 30.70 -26.49
N ASP A 59 -15.29 31.27 -27.63
CA ASP A 59 -15.93 32.58 -27.70
C ASP A 59 -17.31 32.55 -26.99
N SER A 60 -18.10 31.47 -27.12
CA SER A 60 -19.37 31.34 -26.39
C SER A 60 -19.17 31.26 -24.86
N ILE A 61 -18.12 30.60 -24.37
CA ILE A 61 -17.80 30.59 -22.93
C ILE A 61 -17.31 31.95 -22.43
N ILE A 62 -16.63 32.72 -23.29
CA ILE A 62 -16.19 34.07 -22.96
C ILE A 62 -17.40 34.98 -22.79
N GLU A 63 -18.39 34.85 -23.68
CA GLU A 63 -19.62 35.67 -23.69
C GLU A 63 -20.63 35.24 -22.61
N GLU A 64 -20.98 33.96 -22.57
CA GLU A 64 -22.06 33.42 -21.72
C GLU A 64 -21.57 33.00 -20.33
N GLY A 65 -20.27 32.75 -20.18
CA GLY A 65 -19.69 32.18 -18.97
C GLY A 65 -19.90 30.66 -18.83
N LEU A 66 -19.36 30.09 -17.76
CA LEU A 66 -19.64 28.71 -17.39
C LEU A 66 -20.81 28.67 -16.41
N GLN A 67 -21.80 27.83 -16.70
CA GLN A 67 -22.89 27.59 -15.77
C GLN A 67 -22.44 26.63 -14.67
N LYS A 68 -22.83 26.93 -13.44
CA LYS A 68 -22.64 26.01 -12.32
C LYS A 68 -23.62 24.85 -12.50
N VAL A 69 -23.08 23.66 -12.67
CA VAL A 69 -23.90 22.44 -12.67
C VAL A 69 -24.03 22.03 -11.22
N GLU A 70 -25.26 22.05 -10.72
CA GLU A 70 -25.54 21.47 -9.40
C GLU A 70 -25.11 20.02 -9.42
N CYS A 71 -24.34 19.61 -8.40
CA CYS A 71 -23.92 18.23 -8.25
C CYS A 71 -25.17 17.35 -8.17
N PRO A 72 -25.51 16.56 -9.21
CA PRO A 72 -26.72 15.75 -9.23
C PRO A 72 -26.58 14.49 -8.37
N ALA A 73 -25.69 14.52 -7.37
CA ALA A 73 -25.44 13.41 -6.47
C ALA A 73 -26.73 13.07 -5.72
N LYS A 74 -27.42 12.03 -6.19
CA LYS A 74 -28.61 11.48 -5.55
C LYS A 74 -28.36 11.17 -4.07
N ASN A 75 -27.12 10.74 -3.74
CA ASN A 75 -26.67 10.50 -2.37
C ASN A 75 -25.59 11.49 -1.93
N ARG A 76 -26.01 12.72 -1.62
CA ARG A 76 -25.11 13.80 -1.16
C ARG A 76 -24.38 13.47 0.15
N LYS A 77 -24.99 12.68 1.04
CA LYS A 77 -24.36 12.25 2.31
C LYS A 77 -23.14 11.37 2.05
N LEU A 78 -23.28 10.36 1.19
CA LEU A 78 -22.17 9.46 0.83
C LEU A 78 -21.06 10.23 0.11
N TYR A 79 -21.41 11.12 -0.83
CA TYR A 79 -20.44 11.96 -1.52
C TYR A 79 -19.61 12.82 -0.54
N ASN A 80 -20.27 13.47 0.44
CA ASN A 80 -19.56 14.28 1.43
C ASN A 80 -18.66 13.44 2.35
N ARG A 81 -19.06 12.20 2.70
CA ARG A 81 -18.20 11.27 3.45
C ARG A 81 -16.94 10.91 2.66
N ILE A 82 -17.10 10.60 1.37
CA ILE A 82 -15.98 10.32 0.47
C ILE A 82 -15.03 11.53 0.36
N GLU A 83 -15.55 12.73 0.13
CA GLU A 83 -14.72 13.94 0.08
C GLU A 83 -14.00 14.23 1.40
N SER A 84 -14.62 13.90 2.54
CA SER A 84 -13.99 14.04 3.86
C SER A 84 -12.87 13.01 4.04
N ALA A 85 -13.11 11.76 3.66
CA ALA A 85 -12.11 10.70 3.70
C ALA A 85 -10.92 10.97 2.77
N LEU A 86 -11.16 11.53 1.58
CA LEU A 86 -10.10 11.92 0.63
C LEU A 86 -9.17 13.02 1.16
N LYS A 87 -9.61 13.81 2.15
CA LYS A 87 -8.77 14.82 2.81
C LYS A 87 -7.93 14.23 3.95
N MET A 88 -8.21 13.01 4.37
CA MET A 88 -7.45 12.33 5.42
C MET A 88 -6.14 11.78 4.85
N GLU A 89 -5.03 12.06 5.54
CA GLU A 89 -3.68 11.68 5.11
C GLU A 89 -3.50 10.15 5.04
N HIS A 90 -4.04 9.43 6.01
CA HIS A 90 -3.97 7.97 6.10
C HIS A 90 -4.89 7.22 5.11
N ALA A 91 -5.79 7.92 4.41
CA ALA A 91 -6.64 7.33 3.39
C ALA A 91 -5.94 7.17 2.02
N SER A 92 -4.68 7.58 1.90
CA SER A 92 -3.91 7.70 0.64
C SER A 92 -4.02 6.50 -0.31
N HIS A 93 -4.08 5.28 0.22
CA HIS A 93 -4.16 4.08 -0.60
C HIS A 93 -5.53 3.86 -1.28
N ASN A 94 -6.60 4.32 -0.64
CA ASN A 94 -7.96 4.23 -1.15
C ASN A 94 -8.31 5.49 -1.97
N HIS A 95 -7.44 6.50 -2.02
CA HIS A 95 -7.71 7.78 -2.69
C HIS A 95 -8.14 7.61 -4.14
N ASN A 96 -7.51 6.70 -4.90
CA ASN A 96 -7.87 6.48 -6.29
C ASN A 96 -9.29 5.89 -6.42
N VAL A 97 -9.61 4.86 -5.63
CA VAL A 97 -10.91 4.17 -5.70
C VAL A 97 -12.04 5.03 -5.14
N LEU A 98 -11.82 5.66 -3.98
CA LEU A 98 -12.75 6.61 -3.39
C LEU A 98 -12.92 7.84 -4.28
N GLY A 99 -11.85 8.31 -4.93
CA GLY A 99 -11.87 9.39 -5.91
C GLY A 99 -12.79 9.07 -7.10
N ASP A 100 -12.68 7.85 -7.65
CA ASP A 100 -13.53 7.37 -8.72
C ASP A 100 -14.99 7.25 -8.29
N PHE A 101 -15.27 6.71 -7.10
CA PHE A 101 -16.63 6.65 -6.55
C PHE A 101 -17.22 8.04 -6.32
N GLY A 102 -16.43 8.96 -5.75
CA GLY A 102 -16.80 10.35 -5.59
C GLY A 102 -17.11 11.03 -6.93
N ALA A 103 -16.31 10.77 -7.97
CA ALA A 103 -16.56 11.32 -9.30
C ALA A 103 -17.83 10.76 -9.97
N LYS A 104 -18.14 9.48 -9.77
CA LYS A 104 -19.40 8.87 -10.24
C LYS A 104 -20.61 9.50 -9.55
N LEU A 105 -20.58 9.61 -8.23
CA LEU A 105 -21.65 10.24 -7.46
C LEU A 105 -21.79 11.72 -7.84
N ALA A 106 -20.69 12.44 -8.03
CA ALA A 106 -20.69 13.84 -8.47
C ALA A 106 -21.29 14.03 -9.86
N ARG A 107 -21.40 12.98 -10.68
CA ARG A 107 -22.09 12.99 -11.98
C ARG A 107 -23.51 12.45 -11.91
N GLY A 108 -23.99 12.10 -10.72
CA GLY A 108 -25.33 11.56 -10.49
C GLY A 108 -25.48 10.09 -10.88
N TRP A 109 -24.37 9.37 -11.05
CA TRP A 109 -24.39 7.94 -11.31
C TRP A 109 -24.53 7.16 -10.01
N ASP A 110 -25.32 6.09 -10.06
CA ASP A 110 -25.49 5.18 -8.93
C ASP A 110 -24.31 4.20 -8.85
N LEU A 111 -23.94 3.84 -7.61
CA LEU A 111 -22.98 2.78 -7.35
C LEU A 111 -23.73 1.45 -7.23
N SER A 112 -23.18 0.37 -7.77
CA SER A 112 -23.76 -0.97 -7.57
C SER A 112 -23.69 -1.38 -6.10
N GLU A 113 -24.53 -2.34 -5.67
CA GLU A 113 -24.53 -2.84 -4.29
C GLU A 113 -23.14 -3.29 -3.82
N LYS A 114 -22.40 -4.00 -4.68
CA LYS A 114 -21.01 -4.40 -4.42
C LYS A 114 -20.06 -3.21 -4.29
N GLN A 115 -20.25 -2.18 -5.12
CA GLN A 115 -19.45 -0.95 -5.03
C GLN A 115 -19.78 -0.16 -3.76
N LEU A 116 -21.05 -0.12 -3.34
CA LEU A 116 -21.47 0.51 -2.08
C LEU A 116 -20.87 -0.20 -0.88
N SER A 117 -21.00 -1.53 -0.79
CA SER A 117 -20.41 -2.32 0.29
C SER A 117 -18.89 -2.11 0.37
N TRP A 118 -18.22 -2.08 -0.79
CA TRP A 118 -16.78 -1.83 -0.84
C TRP A 118 -16.42 -0.39 -0.47
N CYS A 119 -17.20 0.60 -0.92
CA CYS A 119 -17.06 2.00 -0.54
C CYS A 119 -17.17 2.17 0.97
N GLU A 120 -18.20 1.60 1.60
CA GLU A 120 -18.40 1.66 3.03
C GLU A 120 -17.26 0.99 3.81
N ALA A 121 -16.77 -0.17 3.38
CA ALA A 121 -15.62 -0.80 4.01
C ALA A 121 -14.37 0.10 3.98
N MET A 122 -14.12 0.77 2.86
CA MET A 122 -12.99 1.72 2.72
C MET A 122 -13.20 3.00 3.54
N LEU A 123 -14.43 3.49 3.66
CA LEU A 123 -14.76 4.65 4.49
C LEU A 123 -14.59 4.33 5.96
N VAL A 124 -15.03 3.16 6.42
CA VAL A 124 -14.81 2.69 7.80
C VAL A 124 -13.31 2.58 8.10
N GLU A 125 -12.52 2.01 7.17
CA GLU A 125 -11.05 1.94 7.33
C GLU A 125 -10.41 3.33 7.39
N ALA A 126 -10.86 4.27 6.54
CA ALA A 126 -10.37 5.64 6.57
C ALA A 126 -10.78 6.38 7.86
N GLU A 127 -12.01 6.21 8.34
CA GLU A 127 -12.50 6.86 9.56
C GLU A 127 -11.85 6.28 10.83
N ALA A 128 -11.48 4.99 10.84
CA ALA A 128 -10.83 4.34 11.97
C ALA A 128 -9.39 4.81 12.23
N GLY A 129 -8.74 5.42 11.23
CA GLY A 129 -7.36 5.88 11.35
C GLY A 129 -6.31 4.79 11.07
N PRO A 130 -5.02 5.12 11.22
CA PRO A 130 -3.95 4.14 11.08
C PRO A 130 -4.11 3.02 12.10
N TRP A 131 -3.82 1.79 11.68
CA TRP A 131 -3.84 0.66 12.60
C TRP A 131 -2.75 0.84 13.67
N VAL A 132 -3.15 0.71 14.93
CA VAL A 132 -2.26 0.73 16.09
C VAL A 132 -2.08 -0.71 16.58
N PRO A 133 -0.86 -1.28 16.49
CA PRO A 133 -0.59 -2.62 16.98
C PRO A 133 -0.67 -2.69 18.51
N THR A 134 -1.18 -3.81 19.02
CA THR A 134 -1.12 -4.18 20.43
C THR A 134 0.31 -4.59 20.82
N GLU A 135 0.63 -4.58 22.11
CA GLU A 135 1.96 -4.98 22.61
C GLU A 135 2.35 -6.40 22.16
N GLY A 136 1.41 -7.35 22.18
CA GLY A 136 1.64 -8.71 21.69
C GLY A 136 1.87 -8.78 20.17
N GLU A 137 1.24 -7.91 19.38
CA GLU A 137 1.50 -7.80 17.95
C GLU A 137 2.88 -7.19 17.69
N VAL A 138 3.32 -6.20 18.47
CA VAL A 138 4.68 -5.65 18.40
C VAL A 138 5.73 -6.72 18.71
N GLU A 139 5.51 -7.55 19.73
CA GLU A 139 6.43 -8.66 20.02
C GLU A 139 6.46 -9.67 18.87
N THR A 140 5.30 -9.99 18.30
CA THR A 140 5.21 -10.82 17.10
C THR A 140 5.96 -10.19 15.91
N MET A 141 5.92 -8.87 15.75
CA MET A 141 6.71 -8.16 14.73
C MET A 141 8.22 -8.30 14.97
N ARG A 142 8.69 -8.25 16.22
CA ARG A 142 10.11 -8.50 16.55
C ARG A 142 10.51 -9.91 16.16
N HIS A 143 9.68 -10.92 16.48
CA HIS A 143 9.92 -12.28 16.04
C HIS A 143 9.92 -12.40 14.51
N LEU A 144 8.98 -11.77 13.81
CA LEU A 144 8.94 -11.70 12.34
C LEU A 144 10.24 -11.14 11.79
N ASN A 145 10.70 -10.00 12.33
CA ASN A 145 11.93 -9.35 11.89
C ASN A 145 13.17 -10.24 12.08
N ASN A 146 13.20 -11.06 13.14
CA ASN A 146 14.25 -12.06 13.35
C ASN A 146 14.17 -13.19 12.30
N VAL A 147 12.99 -13.78 12.10
CA VAL A 147 12.81 -14.91 11.18
C VAL A 147 12.85 -14.53 9.71
N ARG A 148 12.85 -13.24 9.35
CA ARG A 148 12.90 -12.76 7.95
C ARG A 148 14.07 -13.34 7.15
N PHE A 149 15.18 -13.63 7.83
CA PHE A 149 16.38 -14.19 7.22
C PHE A 149 16.28 -15.68 6.91
N SER A 150 15.22 -16.36 7.37
CA SER A 150 14.97 -17.77 7.07
C SER A 150 14.48 -18.02 5.64
N ARG A 151 14.35 -16.98 4.82
CA ARG A 151 13.98 -17.08 3.41
C ARG A 151 15.02 -16.36 2.55
N ASN A 152 15.14 -16.79 1.30
CA ASN A 152 16.07 -16.19 0.32
C ASN A 152 15.34 -15.15 -0.55
N THR A 153 16.11 -14.38 -1.31
CA THR A 153 15.58 -13.33 -2.21
C THR A 153 14.62 -13.90 -3.25
N TYR A 154 14.90 -15.11 -3.77
CA TYR A 154 14.03 -15.78 -4.74
C TYR A 154 12.61 -16.03 -4.19
N TRP A 155 12.52 -16.49 -2.94
CA TRP A 155 11.23 -16.72 -2.28
C TRP A 155 10.43 -15.42 -2.12
N TYR A 156 11.09 -14.32 -1.73
CA TYR A 156 10.45 -13.01 -1.67
C TYR A 156 10.03 -12.48 -3.05
N GLY A 157 10.80 -12.76 -4.10
CA GLY A 157 10.42 -12.45 -5.48
C GLY A 157 9.14 -13.17 -5.92
N GLY A 158 8.93 -14.40 -5.47
CA GLY A 158 7.67 -15.13 -5.68
C GLY A 158 6.53 -14.71 -4.75
N SER A 159 6.79 -13.89 -3.74
CA SER A 159 5.82 -13.46 -2.72
C SER A 159 5.92 -11.95 -2.44
N PRO A 160 5.61 -11.09 -3.44
CA PRO A 160 5.82 -9.65 -3.34
C PRO A 160 5.06 -9.01 -2.18
N ARG A 161 3.84 -9.48 -1.89
CA ARG A 161 3.05 -9.00 -0.75
C ARG A 161 3.70 -9.28 0.60
N VAL A 162 4.35 -10.44 0.75
CA VAL A 162 5.07 -10.77 1.98
C VAL A 162 6.35 -9.93 2.08
N SER A 163 7.03 -9.71 0.95
CA SER A 163 8.19 -8.83 0.90
C SER A 163 7.85 -7.40 1.34
N GLU A 164 6.76 -6.85 0.81
CA GLU A 164 6.25 -5.55 1.22
C GLU A 164 5.89 -5.54 2.71
N ALA A 165 5.14 -6.54 3.19
CA ALA A 165 4.76 -6.64 4.59
C ALA A 165 5.98 -6.66 5.53
N MET A 166 7.01 -7.44 5.20
CA MET A 166 8.24 -7.49 5.99
C MET A 166 9.01 -6.17 5.97
N SER A 167 9.04 -5.46 4.83
CA SER A 167 9.63 -4.12 4.75
C SER A 167 8.89 -3.16 5.68
N ARG A 168 7.55 -3.13 5.61
CA ARG A 168 6.72 -2.25 6.46
C ARG A 168 6.85 -2.56 7.94
N ILE A 169 6.99 -3.83 8.31
CA ILE A 169 7.26 -4.24 9.68
C ILE A 169 8.63 -3.72 10.15
N SER A 170 9.68 -3.82 9.32
CA SER A 170 11.00 -3.25 9.65
C SER A 170 10.90 -1.74 9.84
N ASP A 171 10.28 -1.04 8.89
CA ASP A 171 10.09 0.41 8.93
C ASP A 171 9.34 0.84 10.20
N PHE A 172 8.27 0.13 10.57
CA PHE A 172 7.52 0.39 11.80
C PHE A 172 8.36 0.19 13.05
N LEU A 173 9.13 -0.91 13.15
CA LEU A 173 9.98 -1.17 14.31
C LEU A 173 11.13 -0.17 14.46
N GLU A 174 11.63 0.38 13.35
CA GLU A 174 12.75 1.33 13.33
C GLU A 174 12.31 2.78 13.52
N SER A 175 11.19 3.18 12.89
CA SER A 175 10.77 4.58 12.77
C SER A 175 9.34 4.86 13.25
N GLY A 176 8.58 3.84 13.66
CA GLY A 176 7.19 3.99 14.08
C GLY A 176 6.22 4.24 12.92
N ASN A 177 6.67 4.09 11.66
CA ASN A 177 5.85 4.35 10.48
C ASN A 177 4.61 3.43 10.46
N PRO A 178 3.39 3.97 10.58
CA PRO A 178 2.19 3.16 10.63
C PRO A 178 1.99 2.41 9.31
N PHE A 179 1.48 1.19 9.43
CA PHE A 179 1.10 0.36 8.30
C PHE A 179 -0.18 -0.40 8.64
N ARG A 180 -0.67 -1.25 7.73
CA ARG A 180 -1.99 -1.86 7.90
C ARG A 180 -1.93 -3.26 8.46
N LYS A 181 -2.96 -3.60 9.24
CA LYS A 181 -3.12 -4.90 9.87
C LYS A 181 -3.02 -6.07 8.90
N TYR A 182 -3.60 -5.98 7.70
CA TYR A 182 -3.57 -7.08 6.73
C TYR A 182 -2.14 -7.45 6.29
N LEU A 183 -1.20 -6.49 6.27
CA LEU A 183 0.21 -6.77 5.95
C LEU A 183 0.85 -7.54 7.10
N PHE A 184 0.59 -7.12 8.34
CA PHE A 184 0.99 -7.88 9.52
C PHE A 184 0.43 -9.31 9.49
N ASP A 185 -0.88 -9.48 9.27
CA ASP A 185 -1.52 -10.79 9.19
C ASP A 185 -0.92 -11.66 8.07
N THR A 186 -0.61 -11.04 6.93
CA THR A 186 0.05 -11.71 5.80
C THR A 186 1.43 -12.24 6.18
N ALA A 187 2.27 -11.41 6.81
CA ALA A 187 3.59 -11.82 7.28
C ALA A 187 3.49 -12.89 8.38
N ALA A 188 2.64 -12.66 9.38
CA ALA A 188 2.40 -13.59 10.49
C ALA A 188 1.97 -14.98 9.97
N LYS A 189 1.04 -15.02 9.00
CA LYS A 189 0.62 -16.28 8.37
C LYS A 189 1.76 -16.98 7.63
N SER A 190 2.55 -16.24 6.86
CA SER A 190 3.65 -16.80 6.07
C SER A 190 4.81 -17.35 6.93
N PHE A 191 5.05 -16.76 8.10
CA PHE A 191 6.14 -17.13 9.00
C PHE A 191 5.70 -17.89 10.25
N ASN A 192 4.40 -18.19 10.40
CA ASN A 192 3.84 -18.86 11.57
C ASN A 192 4.63 -20.11 12.00
N ASN A 193 5.00 -20.97 11.03
CA ASN A 193 5.77 -22.18 11.32
C ASN A 193 7.17 -21.86 11.87
N LYS A 194 7.83 -20.81 11.37
CA LYS A 194 9.16 -20.40 11.83
C LYS A 194 9.12 -19.70 13.18
N ILE A 195 8.07 -18.92 13.45
CA ILE A 195 7.83 -18.35 14.78
C ILE A 195 7.59 -19.47 15.79
N LYS A 196 6.76 -20.47 15.44
CA LYS A 196 6.53 -21.65 16.29
C LYS A 196 7.81 -22.44 16.56
N GLU A 197 8.68 -22.61 15.56
CA GLU A 197 9.99 -23.26 15.74
C GLU A 197 10.90 -22.53 16.73
N VAL A 198 10.79 -21.19 16.84
CA VAL A 198 11.57 -20.39 17.80
C VAL A 198 10.92 -20.39 19.19
N ASN A 199 9.60 -20.22 19.26
CA ASN A 199 8.87 -20.08 20.53
C ASN A 199 8.63 -21.42 21.23
N ALA A 200 8.48 -22.50 20.47
CA ALA A 200 8.35 -23.86 20.96
C ALA A 200 9.45 -24.73 20.34
N PRO A 201 10.72 -24.53 20.76
CA PRO A 201 11.84 -25.19 20.10
C PRO A 201 11.76 -26.69 20.26
N ARG A 202 12.11 -27.36 19.17
CA ARG A 202 12.22 -28.82 19.17
C ARG A 202 13.29 -29.27 20.16
N PHE A 203 14.41 -28.55 20.25
CA PHE A 203 15.54 -28.91 21.11
C PHE A 203 15.74 -27.87 22.21
N GLN A 204 16.06 -28.32 23.42
CA GLN A 204 16.47 -27.46 24.52
C GLN A 204 17.98 -27.47 24.69
N VAL A 205 18.53 -26.44 25.34
CA VAL A 205 19.96 -26.40 25.67
C VAL A 205 20.29 -27.59 26.58
N GLY A 206 21.35 -28.32 26.23
CA GLY A 206 21.75 -29.57 26.88
C GLY A 206 21.15 -30.84 26.25
N ASP A 207 20.18 -30.73 25.33
CA ASP A 207 19.63 -31.91 24.64
C ASP A 207 20.70 -32.62 23.81
N LYS A 208 20.71 -33.96 23.92
CA LYS A 208 21.46 -34.83 23.00
C LYS A 208 20.76 -34.88 21.66
N CYS A 209 21.52 -34.67 20.60
CA CYS A 209 21.03 -34.71 19.23
C CYS A 209 22.00 -35.46 18.30
N PHE A 210 21.48 -35.89 17.15
CA PHE A 210 22.29 -36.38 16.05
C PHE A 210 22.32 -35.33 14.94
N THR A 211 23.50 -35.05 14.42
CA THR A 211 23.69 -34.18 13.26
C THR A 211 24.50 -34.89 12.18
N ARG A 212 24.34 -34.46 10.93
CA ARG A 212 25.12 -34.98 9.81
C ARG A 212 26.43 -34.21 9.65
N LYS A 213 27.54 -34.94 9.54
CA LYS A 213 28.87 -34.46 9.15
C LYS A 213 29.48 -35.47 8.19
N ASN A 214 29.88 -35.06 7.00
CA ASN A 214 30.42 -35.93 5.94
C ASN A 214 29.52 -37.16 5.64
N GLN A 215 28.20 -36.95 5.54
CA GLN A 215 27.18 -37.99 5.33
C GLN A 215 26.97 -38.99 6.49
N GLU A 216 27.80 -38.94 7.53
CA GLU A 216 27.65 -39.75 8.74
C GLU A 216 26.87 -39.02 9.84
N TRP A 217 26.14 -39.78 10.66
CA TRP A 217 25.46 -39.24 11.84
C TRP A 217 26.40 -39.23 13.03
N LYS A 218 26.62 -38.05 13.59
CA LYS A 218 27.41 -37.86 14.81
C LYS A 218 26.54 -37.37 15.94
N MET A 219 26.85 -37.82 17.16
CA MET A 219 26.20 -37.34 18.37
C MET A 219 26.75 -35.95 18.72
N GLY A 220 25.87 -35.06 19.16
CA GLY A 220 26.25 -33.75 19.66
C GLY A 220 25.29 -33.25 20.72
N PHE A 221 25.66 -32.14 21.35
CA PHE A 221 24.88 -31.48 22.39
C PHE A 221 24.45 -30.10 21.91
N VAL A 222 23.19 -29.75 22.13
CA VAL A 222 22.69 -28.40 21.83
C VAL A 222 23.22 -27.43 22.89
N MET A 223 23.94 -26.41 22.43
CA MET A 223 24.64 -25.44 23.29
C MET A 223 23.92 -24.09 23.36
N SER A 224 22.99 -23.80 22.46
CA SER A 224 22.28 -22.52 22.43
C SER A 224 20.78 -22.66 22.19
N ALA A 225 20.04 -21.62 22.60
CA ALA A 225 18.63 -21.44 22.28
C ALA A 225 18.43 -21.30 20.75
N PRO A 226 17.23 -21.62 20.22
CA PRO A 226 16.96 -21.46 18.79
C PRO A 226 17.19 -20.01 18.34
N TYR A 227 17.91 -19.83 17.24
CA TYR A 227 18.06 -18.51 16.62
C TYR A 227 18.02 -18.59 15.10
N THR A 228 17.73 -17.49 14.44
CA THR A 228 17.61 -17.43 12.98
C THR A 228 18.96 -17.12 12.35
N CYS A 229 19.44 -18.00 11.47
CA CYS A 229 20.74 -17.81 10.82
C CYS A 229 20.58 -17.34 9.37
N LYS A 230 21.20 -16.21 9.03
CA LYS A 230 21.21 -15.67 7.66
C LYS A 230 21.96 -16.57 6.67
N GLN A 231 23.01 -17.27 7.13
CA GLN A 231 23.80 -18.15 6.26
C GLN A 231 23.01 -19.42 5.89
N LEU A 232 22.38 -20.05 6.90
CA LEU A 232 21.65 -21.31 6.73
C LEU A 232 20.19 -21.14 6.34
N ARG A 233 19.67 -19.90 6.31
CA ARG A 233 18.28 -19.56 5.98
C ARG A 233 17.26 -20.41 6.75
N SER A 234 17.53 -20.67 8.03
CA SER A 234 16.69 -21.53 8.87
C SER A 234 16.84 -21.16 10.35
N VAL A 235 15.94 -21.70 11.17
CA VAL A 235 16.12 -21.72 12.63
C VAL A 235 17.23 -22.72 12.94
N CYS A 236 18.25 -22.25 13.66
CA CYS A 236 19.50 -22.93 13.92
C CYS A 236 19.77 -23.04 15.42
N TYR A 237 20.67 -23.95 15.73
CA TYR A 237 21.24 -24.18 17.05
C TYR A 237 22.75 -24.26 16.90
N ASP A 238 23.48 -23.83 17.93
CA ASP A 238 24.89 -24.17 18.08
C ASP A 238 24.98 -25.56 18.71
N VAL A 239 25.69 -26.47 18.06
CA VAL A 239 25.79 -27.87 18.48
C VAL A 239 27.25 -28.23 18.67
N LEU A 240 27.58 -28.73 19.85
CA LEU A 240 28.91 -29.26 20.16
C LEU A 240 29.03 -30.68 19.59
N VAL A 241 29.96 -30.88 18.65
CA VAL A 241 30.24 -32.16 17.99
C VAL A 241 31.76 -32.33 17.92
N ASP A 242 32.29 -33.46 18.39
CA ASP A 242 33.73 -33.75 18.38
C ASP A 242 34.61 -32.64 18.98
N GLY A 243 34.13 -31.96 20.03
CA GLY A 243 34.84 -30.85 20.69
C GLY A 243 34.78 -29.50 19.96
N MET A 244 34.07 -29.40 18.83
CA MET A 244 33.86 -28.15 18.09
C MET A 244 32.40 -27.74 18.06
N THR A 245 32.14 -26.43 18.12
CA THR A 245 30.78 -25.89 18.01
C THR A 245 30.44 -25.63 16.54
N GLU A 246 29.42 -26.31 16.03
CA GLU A 246 28.93 -26.15 14.67
C GLU A 246 27.51 -25.57 14.65
N LYS A 247 27.24 -24.66 13.71
CA LYS A 247 25.90 -24.13 13.48
C LYS A 247 25.10 -25.12 12.65
N LYS A 248 23.95 -25.58 13.16
CA LYS A 248 23.09 -26.54 12.47
C LYS A 248 21.65 -26.06 12.40
N GLY A 249 21.06 -26.14 11.20
CA GLY A 249 19.63 -25.90 11.01
C GLY A 249 18.79 -27.02 11.62
N THR A 250 17.58 -26.68 12.05
CA THR A 250 16.63 -27.61 12.71
C THR A 250 16.39 -28.91 11.92
N GLU A 251 16.35 -28.81 10.59
CA GLU A 251 16.14 -29.95 9.68
C GLU A 251 17.33 -30.92 9.63
N SER A 252 18.53 -30.44 9.98
CA SER A 252 19.76 -31.24 10.02
C SER A 252 19.96 -31.94 11.36
N LEU A 253 19.02 -31.79 12.31
CA LEU A 253 19.08 -32.36 13.65
C LEU A 253 17.99 -33.43 13.85
N LYS A 254 18.38 -34.53 14.51
CA LYS A 254 17.45 -35.57 14.98
C LYS A 254 17.55 -35.70 16.49
N LYS A 255 16.41 -35.78 17.17
CA LYS A 255 16.38 -36.13 18.60
C LYS A 255 16.85 -37.57 18.79
N GLN A 256 17.66 -37.79 19.82
CA GLN A 256 17.86 -39.13 20.35
C GLN A 256 16.52 -39.63 20.89
N ARG A 257 16.03 -40.77 20.39
CA ARG A 257 14.87 -41.42 21.00
C ARG A 257 15.32 -41.92 22.37
N ARG A 258 14.57 -41.56 23.44
CA ARG A 258 14.78 -42.16 24.76
C ARG A 258 14.50 -43.66 24.62
N SER A 259 15.54 -44.47 24.81
CA SER A 259 15.43 -45.91 25.01
C SER A 259 14.98 -46.18 26.44
#